data_AF-A0AAU4RVK6-F1
#
_entry.id   AF-A0AAU4RVK6-F1
#
_cell.length_a   1.000
_cell.length_b   1.000
_cell.length_c   1.000
_cell.angle_alpha   90.00
_cell.angle_beta   90.00
_cell.angle_gamma   90.00
#
_symmetry.space_group_name_H-M   'P 1'
#
loop_
_entity.id
_entity.type
_entity.pdbx_description
1 polymer ?
#
loop_
_entity_poly.entity_id
_entity_poly.type
_entity_poly.pdbx_seq_one_letter_code
_entity_poly.pdbx_strand_id
1 'polypeptide(L)' 'MADDLHTRYLAADRTWRAHRDDCTTCTDHTHCQTGTPLYEVFARLQDAYLQRQKKR' A
#
# COMPACT_ATOMS: atom_id res chain seq x y z
N MET A 1 -1.34 20.69 6.45
CA MET A 1 -0.22 19.80 6.07
C MET A 1 -0.83 18.48 5.64
N ALA A 2 -0.54 18.01 4.43
CA ALA A 2 -1.02 16.69 4.01
C ALA A 2 -0.55 15.70 5.08
N ASP A 3 -1.51 14.97 5.64
CA ASP A 3 -1.31 14.15 6.82
C ASP A 3 -0.13 13.21 6.60
N ASP A 4 0.84 13.16 7.53
CA ASP A 4 2.04 12.32 7.41
C ASP A 4 1.68 10.86 7.04
N LEU A 5 0.52 10.39 7.51
CA LEU A 5 -0.07 9.10 7.19
C LEU A 5 -0.51 9.00 5.72
N HIS A 6 -1.14 10.04 5.18
CA HIS A 6 -1.57 10.09 3.77
C HIS A 6 -0.35 10.08 2.83
N THR A 7 0.71 10.82 3.16
CA THR A 7 1.96 10.82 2.38
C THR A 7 2.63 9.44 2.42
N ARG A 8 2.69 8.80 3.59
CA ARG A 8 3.23 7.43 3.74
C ARG A 8 2.40 6.40 2.97
N TYR A 9 1.07 6.52 3.03
CA TYR A 9 0.14 5.68 2.27
C TYR A 9 0.39 5.80 0.76
N LEU A 10 0.48 7.01 0.23
CA LEU A 10 0.75 7.24 -1.19
C LEU A 10 2.12 6.71 -1.63
N ALA A 11 3.14 6.81 -0.79
CA ALA A 11 4.46 6.25 -1.07
C ALA A 11 4.44 4.71 -1.13
N ALA A 12 3.71 4.06 -0.22
CA ALA A 12 3.52 2.61 -0.22
C ALA A 12 2.71 2.14 -1.44
N ASP A 13 1.64 2.85 -1.82
CA ASP A 13 0.87 2.58 -3.04
C ASP A 13 1.75 2.65 -4.29
N ARG A 14 2.54 3.71 -4.44
CA ARG A 14 3.50 3.86 -5.55
C ARG A 14 4.50 2.71 -5.61
N THR A 15 5.04 2.31 -4.46
CA THR A 15 6.03 1.23 -4.39
C THR A 15 5.43 -0.11 -4.79
N TRP A 16 4.22 -0.40 -4.29
CA TRP A 16 3.48 -1.62 -4.65
C TRP A 16 3.11 -1.64 -6.14
N ARG A 17 2.61 -0.53 -6.68
CA ARG A 17 2.27 -0.41 -8.11
C ARG A 17 3.49 -0.56 -9.02
N ALA A 18 4.61 0.07 -8.66
CA ALA A 18 5.85 -0.06 -9.43
C ALA A 18 6.34 -1.51 -9.45
N HIS A 19 6.24 -2.22 -8.33
CA HIS A 19 6.57 -3.63 -8.27
C HIS A 19 5.61 -4.50 -9.09
N ARG A 20 4.30 -4.20 -9.06
CA ARG A 20 3.28 -4.93 -9.83
C ARG A 20 3.41 -4.71 -11.34
N ASP A 21 3.89 -3.55 -11.77
CA ASP A 21 4.15 -3.24 -13.18
C ASP A 21 5.29 -4.11 -13.75
N ASP A 22 6.34 -4.33 -12.94
CA ASP A 22 7.50 -5.14 -13.31
C ASP A 22 7.28 -6.65 -13.06
N CYS A 23 6.41 -7.01 -12.11
CA CYS A 23 6.23 -8.40 -11.69
C CYS A 23 5.03 -9.08 -12.35
N THR A 24 5.29 -10.05 -13.23
CA THR A 24 4.26 -10.89 -13.86
C THR A 24 3.59 -11.90 -12.92
N THR A 25 4.21 -12.18 -11.78
CA THR A 25 3.73 -13.17 -10.79
C THR A 25 2.73 -12.55 -9.82
N CYS A 26 2.86 -11.25 -9.59
CA CYS A 26 2.05 -10.52 -8.62
C CYS A 26 0.71 -10.12 -9.28
N THR A 27 -0.39 -10.75 -8.86
CA THR A 27 -1.78 -10.47 -9.29
C THR A 27 -2.60 -9.83 -8.16
N ASP A 28 -3.88 -9.52 -8.40
CA ASP A 28 -4.77 -8.98 -7.37
C ASP A 28 -4.94 -9.91 -6.17
N HIS A 29 -4.82 -11.23 -6.35
CA HIS A 29 -5.05 -12.23 -5.31
C HIS A 29 -3.78 -13.00 -4.93
N THR A 30 -2.70 -12.87 -5.70
CA THR A 30 -1.47 -13.62 -5.48
C THR A 30 -0.30 -12.66 -5.45
N HIS A 31 0.38 -12.60 -4.31
CA HIS A 31 1.57 -11.80 -4.13
C HIS A 31 2.79 -12.71 -4.14
N CYS A 32 3.77 -12.31 -4.93
CA CYS A 32 5.10 -12.87 -4.96
C CYS A 32 5.85 -12.56 -3.64
N GLN A 33 6.87 -13.34 -3.28
CA GLN A 33 7.54 -13.21 -1.96
C GLN A 33 8.05 -11.80 -1.66
N THR A 34 8.48 -11.06 -2.68
CA THR A 34 8.90 -9.65 -2.58
C THR A 34 7.72 -8.68 -2.51
N GLY A 35 6.62 -9.01 -3.18
CA GLY A 35 5.41 -8.20 -3.23
C GLY A 35 4.54 -8.28 -1.98
N THR A 36 4.53 -9.44 -1.29
CA THR A 36 3.79 -9.65 -0.04
C THR A 36 4.08 -8.58 1.02
N PRO A 37 5.35 -8.31 1.41
CA PRO A 37 5.62 -7.28 2.41
C PRO A 37 5.25 -5.87 1.93
N LEU A 38 5.36 -5.57 0.62
CA LEU A 38 4.96 -4.27 0.07
C LEU A 38 3.44 -4.06 0.18
N TYR A 39 2.66 -5.09 -0.18
CA TYR A 39 1.22 -5.07 -0.07
C TYR A 39 0.77 -4.97 1.40
N GLU A 40 1.42 -5.69 2.32
CA GLU A 40 1.06 -5.68 3.74
C GLU A 40 1.28 -4.28 4.37
N VAL A 41 2.38 -3.61 4.02
CA VAL A 41 2.65 -2.22 4.43
C VAL A 41 1.61 -1.26 3.85
N PHE A 42 1.29 -1.39 2.56
CA PHE A 42 0.24 -0.60 1.91
C PHE A 42 -1.12 -0.79 2.60
N ALA A 43 -1.54 -2.03 2.81
CA ALA A 43 -2.82 -2.38 3.43
C ALA A 43 -2.93 -1.82 4.86
N ARG A 44 -1.84 -1.90 5.65
CA ARG A 44 -1.79 -1.35 7.00
C ARG A 44 -1.93 0.18 7.01
N LEU A 45 -1.28 0.87 6.08
CA LEU A 45 -1.38 2.33 5.96
C LEU A 45 -2.74 2.77 5.45
N GLN A 46 -3.33 2.01 4.52
CA GLN A 46 -4.69 2.23 4.04
C GLN A 46 -5.70 2.09 5.19
N ASP A 47 -5.62 1.01 5.97
CA ASP A 47 -6.52 0.82 7.11
C ASP A 47 -6.36 1.95 8.13
N ALA A 48 -5.13 2.31 8.51
CA ALA A 48 -4.88 3.42 9.42
C ALA A 48 -5.46 4.74 8.89
N TYR A 49 -5.35 5.01 7.59
CA TYR A 49 -5.91 6.20 6.96
C TYR A 49 -7.45 6.19 6.99
N LEU A 50 -8.07 5.05 6.66
CA LEU A 50 -9.53 4.88 6.71
C LEU A 50 -10.08 5.00 8.14
N GLN A 51 -9.40 4.40 9.12
CA GLN A 51 -9.76 4.52 10.54
C GLN A 51 -9.66 5.97 11.02
N ARG A 52 -8.64 6.70 10.56
CA ARG A 52 -8.50 8.13 10.86
C ARG A 52 -9.60 8.96 10.20
N GLN A 53 -9.96 8.65 8.95
CA GLN A 53 -11.03 9.33 8.23
C GLN A 53 -12.39 9.12 8.90
N LYS A 54 -12.69 7.91 9.39
CA LYS A 54 -13.94 7.61 10.13
C LYS A 54 -14.05 8.34 11.47
N LYS A 55 -12.93 8.68 12.09
CA LYS A 55 -12.88 9.41 13.38
C LYS A 55 -12.99 10.93 13.22
N ARG A 56 -13.09 11.43 11.98
CA ARG A 56 -13.04 12.84 11.63
C ARG A 56 -14.41 13.33 11.19
#